data_AF-A0A0H5SBU1-F1
#
_entry.id   AF-A0A0H5SBU1-F1
#
_cell.length_a   1.000
_cell.length_b   1.000
_cell.length_c   1.000
_cell.angle_alpha   90.00
_cell.angle_beta   90.00
_cell.angle_gamma   90.00
#
_symmetry.space_group_name_H-M   'P 1'
#
loop_
_entity.id
_entity.type
_entity.pdbx_description
1 polymer ?
#
loop_
_entity_poly.entity_id
_entity_poly.type
_entity_poly.pdbx_seq_one_letter_code
_entity_poly.pdbx_strand_id
1 'polypeptide(L)'
;MTQSKRIEDLRSTMLSYETGIDPEGNSKAVVVKHIPFGFFEKELLNYFLQFGTVQRTGNHKGWAFVLFTNYEVAQLAAEAMDGYLMFEKRLECKVIKNKDFPSCLRKGPRIIPPPLKNATRKRHAKKLNKIQSGWCEEAAKKRLLKNIEIRGSEFAKLGYQLPPIVGLSETKQVMPVINKRSPVKAEVIKSDDAKNQVQASDPKN
;
A
#
# COMPACT_ATOMS: atom_id res chain seq x y z
N MET A 1 16.01 5.84 -44.97
CA MET A 1 16.01 5.71 -43.49
C MET A 1 16.20 7.04 -42.74
N THR A 2 16.99 8.00 -43.25
CA THR A 2 17.38 9.23 -42.52
C THR A 2 16.24 10.10 -42.02
N GLN A 3 15.17 10.31 -42.80
CA GLN A 3 14.08 11.21 -42.40
C GLN A 3 13.26 10.69 -41.20
N SER A 4 13.04 9.37 -41.07
CA SER A 4 12.30 8.83 -39.92
C SER A 4 13.03 9.10 -38.61
N LYS A 5 14.34 8.82 -38.56
CA LYS A 5 15.18 9.10 -37.39
C LYS A 5 15.12 10.58 -36.99
N ARG A 6 15.28 11.51 -37.93
CA ARG A 6 15.14 12.96 -37.66
C ARG A 6 13.77 13.32 -37.07
N ILE A 7 12.68 12.70 -37.53
CA ILE A 7 11.32 12.93 -36.99
C ILE A 7 11.20 12.33 -35.58
N GLU A 8 11.81 11.18 -35.31
CA GLU A 8 11.86 10.55 -33.98
C GLU A 8 12.71 11.37 -32.99
N ASP A 9 13.86 11.92 -33.44
CA ASP A 9 14.75 12.80 -32.67
C ASP A 9 14.09 14.16 -32.36
N LEU A 10 13.34 14.73 -33.31
CA LEU A 10 12.54 15.93 -33.09
C LEU A 10 11.39 15.66 -32.10
N ARG A 11 10.71 14.52 -32.21
CA ARG A 11 9.65 14.12 -31.27
C ARG A 11 10.18 13.87 -29.85
N SER A 12 11.36 13.26 -29.70
CA SER A 12 11.95 13.05 -28.39
C SER A 12 12.39 14.37 -27.74
N THR A 13 12.93 15.30 -28.55
CA THR A 13 13.31 16.66 -28.11
C THR A 13 12.08 17.49 -27.70
N MET A 14 11.01 17.50 -28.50
CA MET A 14 9.73 18.15 -28.16
C MET A 14 9.17 17.62 -26.84
N LEU A 15 9.12 16.29 -26.67
CA LEU A 15 8.57 15.66 -25.46
C LEU A 15 9.37 16.00 -24.19
N SER A 16 10.69 16.25 -24.27
CA SER A 16 11.45 16.75 -23.11
C SER A 16 11.01 18.15 -22.67
N TYR A 17 10.78 19.07 -23.63
CA TYR A 17 10.29 20.41 -23.32
C TYR A 17 8.87 20.40 -22.72
N GLU A 18 7.97 19.56 -23.22
CA GLU A 18 6.62 19.37 -22.63
C GLU A 18 6.67 18.93 -21.15
N THR A 19 7.70 18.19 -20.75
CA THR A 19 7.88 17.75 -19.35
C THR A 19 8.58 18.76 -18.45
N GLY A 20 9.03 19.91 -18.97
CA GLY A 20 9.82 20.88 -18.21
C GLY A 20 11.20 20.36 -17.79
N ILE A 21 11.79 19.47 -18.61
CA ILE A 21 13.10 18.84 -18.35
C ILE A 21 14.11 19.33 -19.37
N ASP A 22 15.15 20.02 -18.92
CA ASP A 22 16.22 20.53 -19.78
C ASP A 22 16.91 19.38 -20.55
N PRO A 23 16.89 19.37 -21.89
CA PRO A 23 17.37 18.22 -22.68
C PRO A 23 18.88 18.00 -22.54
N GLU A 24 19.65 19.08 -22.43
CA GLU A 24 21.10 19.04 -22.23
C GLU A 24 21.50 18.86 -20.75
N GLY A 25 20.53 18.90 -19.82
CA GLY A 25 20.75 18.73 -18.39
C GLY A 25 21.12 17.29 -17.99
N ASN A 26 21.79 17.17 -16.86
CA ASN A 26 22.14 15.88 -16.25
C ASN A 26 20.86 15.11 -15.87
N SER A 27 20.75 13.86 -16.30
CA SER A 27 19.65 12.98 -15.92
C SER A 27 19.95 12.21 -14.62
N LYS A 28 18.94 11.47 -14.14
CA LYS A 28 19.07 10.54 -13.01
C LYS A 28 19.72 9.19 -13.37
N ALA A 29 20.26 9.07 -14.59
CA ALA A 29 20.81 7.83 -15.11
C ALA A 29 22.33 7.91 -15.34
N VAL A 30 23.03 6.83 -14.98
CA VAL A 30 24.46 6.62 -15.23
C VAL A 30 24.62 5.52 -16.27
N VAL A 31 25.53 5.71 -17.24
CA VAL A 31 26.05 4.64 -18.10
C VAL A 31 27.37 4.14 -17.51
N VAL A 32 27.49 2.82 -17.40
CA VAL A 32 28.67 2.10 -16.89
C VAL A 32 29.18 1.18 -18.00
N LYS A 33 30.43 1.35 -18.45
CA LYS A 33 31.05 0.53 -19.50
C LYS A 33 32.21 -0.32 -18.95
N HIS A 34 32.69 -1.24 -19.79
CA HIS A 34 33.76 -2.20 -19.51
C HIS A 34 33.46 -3.15 -18.36
N ILE A 35 32.18 -3.44 -18.14
CA ILE A 35 31.72 -4.30 -17.04
C ILE A 35 32.36 -5.71 -17.16
N PRO A 36 32.90 -6.27 -16.07
CA PRO A 36 33.37 -7.66 -16.02
C PRO A 36 32.28 -8.68 -16.34
N PHE A 37 32.66 -9.79 -16.98
CA PHE A 37 31.70 -10.87 -17.24
C PHE A 37 31.29 -11.52 -15.92
N GLY A 38 30.03 -11.93 -15.79
CA GLY A 38 29.45 -12.42 -14.54
C GLY A 38 28.84 -11.32 -13.65
N PHE A 39 29.19 -10.05 -13.84
CA PHE A 39 28.55 -8.93 -13.12
C PHE A 39 27.23 -8.54 -13.82
N PHE A 40 26.19 -9.34 -13.56
CA PHE A 40 24.87 -9.19 -14.17
C PHE A 40 24.02 -8.13 -13.45
N GLU A 41 22.75 -8.03 -13.82
CA GLU A 41 21.88 -6.93 -13.43
C GLU A 41 21.55 -6.88 -11.92
N LYS A 42 21.56 -8.04 -11.22
CA LYS A 42 21.30 -8.11 -9.77
C LYS A 42 22.50 -7.63 -8.97
N GLU A 43 23.69 -8.02 -9.41
CA GLU A 43 24.99 -7.71 -8.83
C GLU A 43 25.25 -6.21 -8.99
N LEU A 44 24.98 -5.68 -10.19
CA LEU A 44 24.95 -4.25 -10.49
C LEU A 44 23.97 -3.48 -9.58
N LEU A 45 22.73 -3.96 -9.42
CA LEU A 45 21.74 -3.32 -8.54
C LEU A 45 22.22 -3.30 -7.09
N ASN A 46 22.64 -4.45 -6.55
CA ASN A 46 23.09 -4.57 -5.16
C ASN A 46 24.32 -3.71 -4.88
N TYR A 47 25.25 -3.59 -5.85
CA TYR A 47 26.44 -2.76 -5.72
C TYR A 47 26.11 -1.27 -5.76
N PHE A 48 25.34 -0.81 -6.76
CA PHE A 48 25.01 0.62 -6.85
C PHE A 48 23.99 1.10 -5.80
N LEU A 49 23.29 0.17 -5.12
CA LEU A 49 22.46 0.47 -3.96
C LEU A 49 23.24 1.14 -2.80
N GLN A 50 24.57 0.95 -2.72
CA GLN A 50 25.40 1.58 -1.68
C GLN A 50 25.43 3.11 -1.79
N PHE A 51 25.27 3.68 -2.99
CA PHE A 51 25.19 5.12 -3.21
C PHE A 51 23.79 5.68 -2.94
N GLY A 52 22.75 4.86 -3.06
CA GLY A 52 21.36 5.23 -2.79
C GLY A 52 20.34 4.44 -3.61
N THR A 53 19.08 4.88 -3.54
CA THR A 53 17.93 4.12 -4.08
C THR A 53 17.91 4.05 -5.61
N VAL A 54 18.44 2.96 -6.15
CA VAL A 54 18.31 2.53 -7.56
C VAL A 54 16.87 2.11 -7.84
N GLN A 55 16.24 2.70 -8.88
CA GLN A 55 14.88 2.36 -9.31
C GLN A 55 14.83 1.30 -10.42
N ARG A 56 15.84 1.31 -11.28
CA ARG A 56 16.00 0.41 -12.42
C ARG A 56 17.47 0.24 -12.76
N THR A 57 17.73 -0.90 -13.35
CA THR A 57 18.98 -1.29 -13.98
C THR A 57 18.66 -1.76 -15.40
N GLY A 58 19.67 -1.87 -16.25
CA GLY A 58 19.53 -2.44 -17.59
C GLY A 58 20.90 -2.82 -18.13
N ASN A 59 21.21 -4.12 -18.16
CA ASN A 59 22.52 -4.64 -18.51
C ASN A 59 22.55 -5.15 -19.97
N HIS A 60 23.61 -4.84 -20.69
CA HIS A 60 23.92 -5.31 -22.03
C HIS A 60 25.38 -5.82 -22.07
N LYS A 61 25.78 -6.56 -23.10
CA LYS A 61 27.12 -7.18 -23.18
C LYS A 61 28.24 -6.12 -23.03
N GLY A 62 28.87 -6.06 -21.85
CA GLY A 62 29.98 -5.18 -21.50
C GLY A 62 29.61 -3.77 -21.02
N TRP A 63 28.33 -3.40 -20.97
CA TRP A 63 27.88 -2.07 -20.54
C TRP A 63 26.44 -2.09 -20.01
N ALA A 64 26.15 -1.25 -19.02
CA ALA A 64 24.85 -1.17 -18.39
C ALA A 64 24.43 0.25 -18.08
N PHE A 65 23.14 0.41 -17.78
CA PHE A 65 22.54 1.63 -17.28
C PHE A 65 22.01 1.44 -15.86
N VAL A 66 22.17 2.45 -15.01
CA VAL A 66 21.66 2.51 -13.63
C VAL A 66 20.82 3.77 -13.48
N LEU A 67 19.56 3.64 -13.04
CA LEU A 67 18.64 4.75 -12.79
C LEU A 67 18.49 4.97 -11.29
N PHE A 68 18.92 6.12 -10.79
CA PHE A 68 18.73 6.55 -9.41
C PHE A 68 17.42 7.32 -9.21
N THR A 69 17.04 7.50 -7.96
CA THR A 69 15.88 8.33 -7.57
C THR A 69 16.19 9.84 -7.62
N ASN A 70 17.46 10.22 -7.37
CA ASN A 70 17.94 11.60 -7.35
C ASN A 70 19.07 11.79 -8.39
N TYR A 71 19.26 13.02 -8.89
CA TYR A 71 20.31 13.32 -9.87
C TYR A 71 21.68 13.48 -9.19
N GLU A 72 21.74 14.10 -8.01
CA GLU A 72 22.94 14.23 -7.16
C GLU A 72 23.60 12.86 -6.89
N VAL A 73 22.80 11.86 -6.53
CA VAL A 73 23.27 10.49 -6.30
C VAL A 73 23.80 9.85 -7.59
N ALA A 74 23.19 10.14 -8.75
CA ALA A 74 23.68 9.66 -10.04
C ALA A 74 25.02 10.31 -10.41
N GLN A 75 25.21 11.59 -10.10
CA GLN A 75 26.47 12.30 -10.31
C GLN A 75 27.58 11.75 -9.39
N LEU A 76 27.34 11.69 -8.09
CA LEU A 76 28.29 11.15 -7.11
C LEU A 76 28.66 9.68 -7.43
N ALA A 77 27.70 8.85 -7.83
CA ALA A 77 27.95 7.47 -8.21
C ALA A 77 28.69 7.32 -9.55
N ALA A 78 28.65 8.33 -10.43
CA ALA A 78 29.47 8.35 -11.65
C ALA A 78 30.90 8.80 -11.32
N GLU A 79 31.05 9.92 -10.61
CA GLU A 79 32.34 10.51 -10.20
C GLU A 79 33.16 9.54 -9.34
N ALA A 80 32.54 8.80 -8.41
CA ALA A 80 33.21 7.82 -7.56
C ALA A 80 33.61 6.51 -8.29
N MET A 81 33.05 6.25 -9.48
CA MET A 81 33.21 4.96 -10.19
C MET A 81 33.92 5.06 -11.54
N ASP A 82 34.18 6.27 -12.07
CA ASP A 82 34.93 6.43 -13.31
C ASP A 82 36.40 6.04 -13.10
N GLY A 83 36.94 5.18 -13.95
CA GLY A 83 38.29 4.62 -13.83
C GLY A 83 38.47 3.51 -12.78
N TYR A 84 37.42 3.16 -12.02
CA TYR A 84 37.46 2.12 -10.97
C TYR A 84 37.91 0.76 -11.52
N LEU A 85 38.88 0.14 -10.83
CA LEU A 85 39.47 -1.14 -11.24
C LEU A 85 38.69 -2.32 -10.63
N MET A 86 37.99 -3.09 -11.47
CA MET A 86 37.16 -4.23 -11.09
C MET A 86 37.48 -5.43 -11.98
N PHE A 87 37.94 -6.54 -11.38
CA PHE A 87 38.33 -7.77 -12.10
C PHE A 87 39.17 -7.47 -13.35
N GLU A 88 40.32 -6.82 -13.13
CA GLU A 88 41.31 -6.40 -14.16
C GLU A 88 40.83 -5.34 -15.18
N LYS A 89 39.55 -4.95 -15.17
CA LYS A 89 38.98 -3.93 -16.05
C LYS A 89 38.81 -2.59 -15.35
N ARG A 90 39.05 -1.49 -16.06
CA ARG A 90 38.69 -0.14 -15.61
C ARG A 90 37.30 0.22 -16.13
N LEU A 91 36.36 0.46 -15.21
CA LEU A 91 35.03 0.94 -15.55
C LEU A 91 35.09 2.36 -16.12
N GLU A 92 34.21 2.68 -17.06
CA GLU A 92 33.94 4.06 -17.47
C GLU A 92 32.50 4.41 -17.04
N CYS A 93 32.34 5.40 -16.16
CA CYS A 93 31.08 5.73 -15.50
C CYS A 93 30.71 7.19 -15.72
N LYS A 94 29.61 7.46 -16.45
CA LYS A 94 29.22 8.83 -16.84
C LYS A 94 27.72 9.06 -16.70
N VAL A 95 27.35 10.25 -16.25
CA VAL A 95 25.95 10.70 -16.21
C VAL A 95 25.43 10.87 -17.65
N ILE A 96 24.23 10.40 -17.92
CA ILE A 96 23.57 10.52 -19.22
C ILE A 96 22.78 11.84 -19.25
N LYS A 97 22.78 12.56 -20.37
CA LYS A 97 21.90 13.73 -20.58
C LYS A 97 20.44 13.31 -20.71
N ASN A 98 19.49 14.20 -20.38
CA ASN A 98 18.05 13.90 -20.49
C ASN A 98 17.62 13.53 -21.92
N LYS A 99 18.20 14.19 -22.93
CA LYS A 99 18.04 13.90 -24.37
C LYS A 99 18.36 12.45 -24.73
N ASP A 100 19.50 11.94 -24.26
CA ASP A 100 20.03 10.61 -24.57
C ASP A 100 19.48 9.50 -23.66
N PHE A 101 18.50 9.81 -22.80
CA PHE A 101 18.00 8.89 -21.78
C PHE A 101 17.38 7.61 -22.39
N PRO A 102 17.94 6.42 -22.11
CA PRO A 102 17.66 5.20 -22.85
C PRO A 102 16.26 4.61 -22.58
N SER A 103 15.68 4.02 -23.63
CA SER A 103 14.30 3.51 -23.62
C SER A 103 14.05 2.38 -22.59
N CYS A 104 15.05 1.53 -22.31
CA CYS A 104 14.97 0.46 -21.33
C CYS A 104 14.78 0.95 -19.87
N LEU A 105 15.31 2.13 -19.53
CA LEU A 105 15.06 2.76 -18.24
C LEU A 105 13.65 3.39 -18.18
N ARG A 106 13.09 3.83 -19.33
CA ARG A 106 11.71 4.34 -19.43
C ARG A 106 10.69 3.19 -19.32
N LYS A 107 10.86 2.11 -20.08
CA LYS A 107 9.94 0.96 -20.17
C LYS A 107 10.69 -0.37 -20.13
N GLY A 108 10.18 -1.31 -19.36
CA GLY A 108 10.77 -2.64 -19.16
C GLY A 108 10.35 -3.26 -17.83
N PRO A 109 10.70 -4.55 -17.58
CA PRO A 109 10.59 -5.15 -16.25
C PRO A 109 11.43 -4.37 -15.21
N ARG A 110 11.31 -4.75 -13.94
CA ARG A 110 12.20 -4.28 -12.87
C ARG A 110 12.55 -5.47 -11.99
N ILE A 111 13.80 -5.57 -11.53
CA ILE A 111 14.20 -6.54 -10.50
C ILE A 111 13.34 -6.34 -9.23
N ILE A 112 13.16 -5.07 -8.82
CA ILE A 112 12.28 -4.68 -7.72
C ILE A 112 11.00 -4.04 -8.30
N PRO A 113 9.85 -4.73 -8.28
CA PRO A 113 8.59 -4.15 -8.74
C PRO A 113 8.08 -3.09 -7.74
N PRO A 114 7.49 -1.97 -8.22
CA PRO A 114 6.93 -0.95 -7.33
C PRO A 114 5.70 -1.48 -6.58
N PRO A 115 5.38 -0.94 -5.40
CA PRO A 115 4.21 -1.36 -4.62
C PRO A 115 2.92 -1.04 -5.39
N LEU A 116 2.18 -2.08 -5.80
CA LEU A 116 0.90 -1.93 -6.49
C LEU A 116 -0.17 -1.35 -5.55
N LYS A 117 -0.94 -0.36 -6.03
CA LYS A 117 -2.06 0.22 -5.29
C LYS A 117 -3.04 -0.90 -4.88
N ASN A 118 -3.38 -0.94 -3.59
CA ASN A 118 -4.21 -1.98 -2.96
C ASN A 118 -3.63 -3.42 -2.99
N ALA A 119 -2.32 -3.62 -3.16
CA ALA A 119 -1.69 -4.96 -3.17
C ALA A 119 -2.03 -5.82 -1.94
N THR A 120 -1.93 -5.23 -0.74
CA THR A 120 -2.27 -5.87 0.53
C THR A 120 -3.74 -6.29 0.58
N ARG A 121 -4.66 -5.39 0.23
CA ARG A 121 -6.11 -5.68 0.14
C ARG A 121 -6.41 -6.79 -0.88
N LYS A 122 -5.76 -6.80 -2.04
CA LYS A 122 -5.90 -7.86 -3.06
C LYS A 122 -5.36 -9.20 -2.58
N ARG A 123 -4.22 -9.24 -1.88
CA ARG A 123 -3.68 -10.46 -1.24
C ARG A 123 -4.62 -10.97 -0.13
N HIS A 124 -5.16 -10.08 0.69
CA HIS A 124 -6.10 -10.40 1.76
C HIS A 124 -7.42 -10.98 1.21
N ALA A 125 -8.02 -10.33 0.22
CA ALA A 125 -9.22 -10.83 -0.46
C ALA A 125 -8.99 -12.20 -1.10
N LYS A 126 -7.85 -12.42 -1.78
CA LYS A 126 -7.48 -13.75 -2.30
C LYS A 126 -7.30 -14.81 -1.20
N LYS A 127 -6.89 -14.44 0.02
CA LYS A 127 -6.77 -15.36 1.16
C LYS A 127 -8.15 -15.70 1.75
N LEU A 128 -9.06 -14.73 1.87
CA LEU A 128 -10.43 -14.97 2.36
C LEU A 128 -11.29 -15.74 1.36
N ASN A 129 -11.20 -15.40 0.07
CA ASN A 129 -11.99 -16.01 -1.01
C ASN A 129 -11.41 -17.34 -1.52
N LYS A 130 -10.37 -17.89 -0.89
CA LYS A 130 -9.89 -19.24 -1.20
C LYS A 130 -10.89 -20.24 -0.62
N ILE A 131 -11.35 -21.20 -1.43
CA ILE A 131 -12.18 -22.33 -0.99
C ILE A 131 -11.53 -22.97 0.25
N GLN A 132 -12.31 -23.13 1.31
CA GLN A 132 -11.87 -23.69 2.58
C GLN A 132 -12.31 -25.15 2.67
N SER A 133 -11.70 -25.92 3.57
CA SER A 133 -12.24 -27.22 3.98
C SER A 133 -13.40 -27.00 4.96
N GLY A 134 -14.38 -27.90 4.98
CA GLY A 134 -15.56 -27.77 5.86
C GLY A 134 -15.20 -27.51 7.33
N TRP A 135 -14.15 -28.16 7.85
CA TRP A 135 -13.63 -27.91 9.20
C TRP A 135 -13.18 -26.45 9.44
N CYS A 136 -12.58 -25.79 8.44
CA CYS A 136 -12.22 -24.38 8.52
C CYS A 136 -13.47 -23.48 8.53
N GLU A 137 -14.52 -23.85 7.78
CA GLU A 137 -15.80 -23.14 7.71
C GLU A 137 -16.62 -23.31 9.00
N GLU A 138 -16.67 -24.52 9.57
CA GLU A 138 -17.21 -24.80 10.91
C GLU A 138 -16.49 -24.00 11.99
N ALA A 139 -15.15 -24.01 11.97
CA ALA A 139 -14.35 -23.22 12.87
C ALA A 139 -14.56 -21.71 12.66
N ALA A 140 -14.91 -21.26 11.46
CA ALA A 140 -15.32 -19.87 11.19
C ALA A 140 -16.74 -19.58 11.75
N LYS A 141 -17.73 -20.46 11.52
CA LYS A 141 -19.09 -20.38 12.10
C LYS A 141 -19.01 -20.29 13.64
N LYS A 142 -18.22 -21.15 14.28
CA LYS A 142 -18.02 -21.17 15.74
C LYS A 142 -17.35 -19.89 16.28
N ARG A 143 -16.33 -19.35 15.59
CA ARG A 143 -15.72 -18.05 15.94
C ARG A 143 -16.71 -16.89 15.76
N LEU A 144 -17.53 -16.93 14.73
CA LEU A 144 -18.51 -15.89 14.43
C LEU A 144 -19.63 -15.88 15.48
N LEU A 145 -20.19 -17.04 15.86
CA LEU A 145 -21.18 -17.16 16.93
C LEU A 145 -20.65 -16.59 18.26
N LYS A 146 -19.45 -17.01 18.70
CA LYS A 146 -18.81 -16.46 19.91
C LYS A 146 -18.65 -14.92 19.86
N ASN A 147 -18.30 -14.37 18.70
CA ASN A 147 -18.16 -12.92 18.53
C ASN A 147 -19.51 -12.19 18.52
N ILE A 148 -20.60 -12.86 18.11
CA ILE A 148 -21.97 -12.34 18.18
C ILE A 148 -22.47 -12.35 19.63
N GLU A 149 -22.21 -13.42 20.38
CA GLU A 149 -22.56 -13.55 21.81
C GLU A 149 -21.90 -12.44 22.66
N ILE A 150 -20.58 -12.24 22.48
CA ILE A 150 -19.81 -11.19 23.19
C ILE A 150 -20.42 -9.82 22.91
N ARG A 151 -20.60 -9.47 21.63
CA ARG A 151 -21.21 -8.18 21.22
C ARG A 151 -22.64 -8.03 21.71
N GLY A 152 -23.43 -9.11 21.70
CA GLY A 152 -24.77 -9.12 22.25
C GLY A 152 -24.78 -8.73 23.73
N SER A 153 -23.83 -9.25 24.52
CA SER A 153 -23.66 -8.89 25.93
C SER A 153 -23.18 -7.44 26.16
N GLU A 154 -22.46 -6.86 25.19
CA GLU A 154 -22.00 -5.47 25.22
C GLU A 154 -23.16 -4.51 24.87
N PHE A 155 -23.89 -4.78 23.79
CA PHE A 155 -25.05 -3.98 23.38
C PHE A 155 -26.22 -4.07 24.38
N ALA A 156 -26.44 -5.24 25.00
CA ALA A 156 -27.49 -5.40 26.01
C ALA A 156 -27.29 -4.50 27.24
N LYS A 157 -26.03 -4.28 27.66
CA LYS A 157 -25.69 -3.31 28.74
C LYS A 157 -25.99 -1.87 28.37
N LEU A 158 -26.03 -1.56 27.07
CA LEU A 158 -26.38 -0.25 26.51
C LEU A 158 -27.87 -0.15 26.14
N GLY A 159 -28.69 -1.17 26.45
CA GLY A 159 -30.12 -1.21 26.14
C GLY A 159 -30.47 -1.60 24.69
N TYR A 160 -29.48 -1.98 23.88
CA TYR A 160 -29.69 -2.36 22.47
C TYR A 160 -29.71 -3.88 22.29
N GLN A 161 -30.70 -4.38 21.56
CA GLN A 161 -30.73 -5.78 21.10
C GLN A 161 -30.15 -5.87 19.69
N LEU A 162 -29.20 -6.76 19.47
CA LEU A 162 -28.57 -6.98 18.17
C LEU A 162 -29.49 -7.84 17.28
N PRO A 163 -29.83 -7.44 16.05
CA PRO A 163 -30.76 -8.19 15.20
C PRO A 163 -30.17 -9.56 14.79
N PRO A 164 -31.02 -10.60 14.60
CA PRO A 164 -30.57 -11.93 14.23
C PRO A 164 -29.97 -11.94 12.81
N ILE A 165 -28.83 -12.62 12.66
CA ILE A 165 -28.15 -12.74 11.37
C ILE A 165 -28.72 -13.93 10.60
N VAL A 166 -29.49 -13.62 9.56
CA VAL A 166 -30.10 -14.60 8.64
C VAL A 166 -29.04 -15.54 8.08
N GLY A 167 -29.29 -16.85 8.19
CA GLY A 167 -28.40 -17.90 7.67
C GLY A 167 -27.37 -18.48 8.65
N LEU A 168 -27.23 -17.92 9.87
CA LEU A 168 -26.42 -18.53 10.94
C LEU A 168 -27.25 -19.40 11.90
N SER A 169 -28.56 -19.17 11.98
CA SER A 169 -29.49 -19.86 12.86
C SER A 169 -30.24 -20.98 12.16
N GLU A 170 -30.29 -22.16 12.78
CA GLU A 170 -31.15 -23.28 12.38
C GLU A 170 -32.62 -23.09 12.82
N THR A 171 -32.90 -22.05 13.63
CA THR A 171 -34.25 -21.65 14.00
C THR A 171 -34.99 -20.98 12.83
N LYS A 172 -36.24 -21.41 12.63
CA LYS A 172 -37.13 -20.96 11.56
C LYS A 172 -37.45 -19.47 11.66
N GLN A 173 -37.76 -18.85 10.52
CA GLN A 173 -38.23 -17.47 10.45
C GLN A 173 -39.50 -17.28 11.29
N VAL A 174 -39.50 -16.27 12.17
CA VAL A 174 -40.69 -15.81 12.91
C VAL A 174 -40.81 -14.30 12.67
N MET A 175 -41.92 -13.88 12.05
CA MET A 175 -42.26 -12.46 11.85
C MET A 175 -43.07 -11.93 13.07
N PRO A 176 -43.51 -10.66 13.12
CA PRO A 176 -42.93 -9.73 14.07
C PRO A 176 -43.91 -9.26 15.16
N VAL A 177 -43.39 -8.66 16.24
CA VAL A 177 -44.21 -7.99 17.26
C VAL A 177 -43.99 -6.47 17.20
N ILE A 178 -44.91 -5.78 16.53
CA ILE A 178 -44.93 -4.30 16.48
C ILE A 178 -45.63 -3.80 17.76
N ASN A 179 -44.86 -3.62 18.83
CA ASN A 179 -45.36 -3.05 20.10
C ASN A 179 -45.63 -1.54 19.97
N LYS A 180 -46.79 -1.17 19.44
CA LYS A 180 -47.32 0.20 19.56
C LYS A 180 -47.62 0.49 21.03
N ARG A 181 -46.97 1.50 21.61
CA ARG A 181 -47.39 2.13 22.86
C ARG A 181 -47.72 3.60 22.61
N SER A 182 -49.00 3.93 22.76
CA SER A 182 -49.56 5.29 22.73
C SER A 182 -50.65 5.38 23.83
N PRO A 183 -50.87 6.55 24.44
CA PRO A 183 -51.27 6.61 25.85
C PRO A 183 -52.77 6.49 26.09
N VAL A 184 -53.12 5.93 27.26
CA VAL A 184 -54.47 5.98 27.86
C VAL A 184 -54.52 7.15 28.85
N LYS A 185 -55.67 7.83 28.93
CA LYS A 185 -55.89 9.01 29.79
C LYS A 185 -56.31 8.62 31.21
N ALA A 186 -56.13 9.58 32.10
CA ALA A 186 -56.50 9.63 33.51
C ALA A 186 -57.87 9.03 33.89
N GLU A 187 -57.94 8.59 35.15
CA GLU A 187 -58.99 9.04 36.07
C GLU A 187 -58.40 9.22 37.49
N VAL A 188 -59.12 9.91 38.39
CA VAL A 188 -58.58 10.48 39.63
C VAL A 188 -59.47 10.13 40.83
N ILE A 189 -58.88 9.71 41.95
CA ILE A 189 -59.47 9.85 43.30
C ILE A 189 -58.37 9.92 44.40
N LYS A 190 -58.51 10.98 45.20
CA LYS A 190 -58.21 11.24 46.63
C LYS A 190 -57.81 10.05 47.55
N SER A 191 -57.18 10.23 48.72
CA SER A 191 -56.33 11.28 49.33
C SER A 191 -55.81 10.77 50.70
N ASP A 192 -55.15 11.62 51.51
CA ASP A 192 -54.92 11.47 52.97
C ASP A 192 -53.89 10.39 53.43
N ASP A 193 -53.03 10.56 54.45
CA ASP A 193 -52.44 11.77 55.09
C ASP A 193 -51.19 11.33 55.95
N ALA A 194 -50.58 12.28 56.68
CA ALA A 194 -49.70 12.14 57.87
C ALA A 194 -48.19 11.83 57.69
N LYS A 195 -47.38 12.90 57.77
CA LYS A 195 -46.22 13.14 58.70
C LYS A 195 -45.28 11.95 59.01
N ASN A 196 -43.95 12.10 58.88
CA ASN A 196 -43.16 13.04 59.69
C ASN A 196 -41.80 13.46 59.06
N GLN A 197 -41.14 14.47 59.64
CA GLN A 197 -39.83 15.04 59.23
C GLN A 197 -38.69 14.65 60.21
N VAL A 198 -37.50 15.27 60.05
CA VAL A 198 -36.41 15.47 61.06
C VAL A 198 -35.44 14.27 61.19
N GLN A 199 -34.08 14.36 61.16
CA GLN A 199 -33.12 15.51 61.07
C GLN A 199 -31.77 15.15 60.38
N ALA A 200 -30.88 16.13 60.33
CA ALA A 200 -29.41 16.12 60.13
C ALA A 200 -28.63 15.15 61.07
N SER A 201 -27.34 14.82 60.93
CA SER A 201 -26.23 15.06 59.94
C SER A 201 -25.16 13.92 60.12
N ASP A 202 -23.85 13.93 59.85
CA ASP A 202 -22.77 14.87 59.41
C ASP A 202 -21.59 14.07 58.75
N PRO A 203 -20.55 14.69 58.14
CA PRO A 203 -19.55 13.99 57.30
C PRO A 203 -18.17 13.71 57.95
N LYS A 204 -17.36 12.92 57.20
CA LYS A 204 -15.93 12.57 57.32
C LYS A 204 -15.55 11.39 58.23
N ASN A 205 -14.99 10.36 57.57
CA ASN A 205 -13.56 10.03 57.69
C ASN A 205 -13.00 9.88 56.26
#